data_AF-A0A848GKD1-F1
#
_entry.id   AF-A0A848GKD1-F1
#
_cell.length_a   1.000
_cell.length_b   1.000
_cell.length_c   1.000
_cell.angle_alpha   90.00
_cell.angle_beta   90.00
_cell.angle_gamma   90.00
#
_symmetry.space_group_name_H-M   'P 1'
#
loop_
_entity.id
_entity.type
_entity.pdbx_description
1 polymer ?
#
loop_
_entity_poly.entity_id
_entity_poly.type
_entity_poly.pdbx_seq_one_letter_code
_entity_poly.pdbx_strand_id
1 'polypeptide(L)' 'MEKQNFDFEAFKKQAANHLKNGDTLLGKDGVLTPLLKEFLEGALDGELEAHIEDEGDANRKNGKGRKQVKTAIGSVDI' A
#
# COMPACT_ATOMS: atom_id res chain seq x y z
N MET A 1 1.44 -6.96 15.08
CA MET A 1 2.24 -5.84 14.57
C MET A 1 1.42 -4.59 14.76
N GLU A 2 1.90 -3.63 15.55
CA GLU A 2 1.24 -2.34 15.69
C GLU A 2 1.09 -1.70 14.30
N LYS A 3 -0.13 -1.32 13.92
CA LYS A 3 -0.34 -0.42 12.79
C LYS A 3 0.32 0.90 13.18
N GLN A 4 1.53 1.14 12.68
CA GLN A 4 2.13 2.48 12.72
C GLN A 4 1.17 3.39 11.94
N ASN A 5 0.53 4.33 12.63
CA ASN A 5 -0.32 5.31 11.96
C ASN A 5 0.53 6.06 10.94
N PHE A 6 0.06 6.13 9.71
CA PHE A 6 0.70 6.91 8.67
C PHE A 6 0.79 8.39 9.09
N ASP A 7 2.01 8.92 9.25
CA ASP A 7 2.23 10.32 9.61
C ASP A 7 2.03 11.20 8.37
N PHE A 8 0.79 11.66 8.20
CA PHE A 8 0.41 12.57 7.12
C PHE A 8 1.16 13.91 7.14
N GLU A 9 1.58 14.41 8.31
CA GLU A 9 2.30 15.68 8.40
C GLU A 9 3.75 15.53 7.94
N ALA A 10 4.42 14.47 8.38
CA ALA A 10 5.76 14.14 7.89
C ALA A 10 5.74 13.87 6.38
N PHE A 11 4.76 13.09 5.91
CA PHE A 11 4.58 12.80 4.49
C PHE A 11 4.37 14.08 3.66
N LYS A 12 3.49 14.99 4.07
CA LYS A 12 3.26 16.26 3.34
C LYS A 12 4.54 17.08 3.18
N LYS A 13 5.37 17.16 4.23
CA LYS A 13 6.65 17.87 4.18
C LYS A 13 7.62 17.20 3.21
N GLN A 14 7.73 15.88 3.27
CA GLN A 14 8.57 15.10 2.36
C GLN A 14 8.09 15.27 0.92
N ALA A 15 6.80 15.07 0.66
CA ALA A 15 6.19 15.19 -0.65
C ALA A 15 6.40 16.58 -1.27
N ALA A 16 6.27 17.66 -0.48
CA ALA A 16 6.54 19.01 -0.94
C ALA A 16 8.01 19.21 -1.40
N ASN A 17 8.97 18.58 -0.72
CA ASN A 17 10.38 18.66 -1.09
C ASN A 17 10.67 17.88 -2.38
N HIS A 18 10.16 16.65 -2.50
CA HIS A 18 10.31 15.84 -3.70
C HIS A 18 9.67 16.50 -4.94
N LEU A 19 8.47 17.09 -4.78
CA LEU A 19 7.80 17.85 -5.83
C LEU A 19 8.62 19.06 -6.29
N LYS A 20 9.25 19.80 -5.35
CA LYS A 20 10.15 20.91 -5.69
C LYS A 20 11.38 20.45 -6.46
N ASN A 21 11.87 19.25 -6.19
CA ASN A 21 13.03 18.64 -6.86
C ASN A 21 12.67 18.05 -8.23
N GLY A 22 11.38 17.96 -8.58
CA GLY A 22 10.92 17.38 -9.84
C GLY A 22 10.87 15.84 -9.85
N ASP A 23 10.85 15.22 -8.67
CA ASP A 23 10.78 13.76 -8.56
C ASP A 23 9.45 13.23 -9.10
N THR A 24 9.46 11.99 -9.57
CA THR A 24 8.26 11.34 -10.10
C THR A 24 7.18 11.22 -9.02
N LEU A 25 5.93 11.48 -9.39
CA LEU A 25 4.78 11.35 -8.48
C LEU A 25 4.50 9.90 -8.10
N LEU A 26 4.72 8.98 -9.04
CA LEU A 26 4.32 7.57 -8.96
C LEU A 26 5.46 6.69 -9.50
N GLY A 27 5.36 5.38 -9.25
CA GLY A 27 6.38 4.39 -9.64
C GLY A 27 7.27 3.99 -8.47
N LYS A 28 8.38 3.29 -8.72
CA LYS A 28 9.18 2.67 -7.64
C LYS A 28 9.61 3.68 -6.56
N ASP A 29 10.07 4.86 -7.00
CA ASP A 29 10.56 5.94 -6.14
C ASP A 29 9.60 7.14 -6.15
N GLY A 30 8.33 6.87 -6.45
CA GLY A 30 7.29 7.89 -6.55
C GLY A 30 6.86 8.43 -5.20
N VAL A 31 6.69 9.75 -5.11
CA VAL A 31 6.27 10.42 -3.86
C VAL A 31 4.99 9.85 -3.27
N LEU A 32 4.02 9.51 -4.12
CA LEU A 32 2.70 9.01 -3.72
C LEU A 32 2.64 7.48 -3.67
N THR A 33 3.72 6.77 -4.02
CA THR A 33 3.74 5.31 -4.06
C THR A 33 3.49 4.65 -2.69
N PRO A 34 3.99 5.19 -1.56
CA PRO A 34 3.63 4.66 -0.25
C PRO A 34 2.12 4.72 0.03
N LEU A 35 1.44 5.80 -0.38
CA LEU A 35 -0.02 5.93 -0.24
C LEU A 35 -0.77 4.93 -1.13
N LEU A 36 -0.32 4.77 -2.38
CA LEU A 36 -0.91 3.79 -3.29
C LEU A 36 -0.78 2.38 -2.74
N LYS A 37 0.38 2.05 -2.16
CA LYS A 37 0.62 0.77 -1.50
C LYS A 37 -0.35 0.56 -0.34
N GLU A 38 -0.46 1.52 0.57
CA GLU A 38 -1.33 1.42 1.75
C GLU A 38 -2.81 1.25 1.35
N PHE A 39 -3.25 1.97 0.32
CA PHE A 39 -4.59 1.81 -0.23
C PHE A 39 -4.83 0.40 -0.79
N LEU A 40 -3.89 -0.13 -1.58
CA LEU A 40 -3.99 -1.47 -2.16
C LEU A 40 -3.96 -2.58 -1.11
N GLU A 41 -3.04 -2.50 -0.14
CA GLU A 41 -2.97 -3.46 0.97
C GLU A 41 -4.25 -3.43 1.81
N GLY A 42 -4.82 -2.25 2.05
CA GLY A 42 -6.11 -2.10 2.74
C GLY A 42 -7.28 -2.71 1.97
N ALA A 43 -7.32 -2.55 0.65
CA ALA A 43 -8.34 -3.19 -0.19
C ALA A 43 -8.23 -4.72 -0.15
N LEU A 44 -7.02 -5.28 -0.30
CA LEU A 44 -6.77 -6.73 -0.24
C LEU A 44 -7.10 -7.33 1.13
N ASP A 45 -6.75 -6.63 2.22
CA ASP A 45 -7.09 -7.07 3.58
C ASP A 45 -8.63 -7.10 3.77
N GLY A 46 -9.36 -6.16 3.17
CA GLY A 46 -10.82 -6.12 3.19
C GLY A 46 -11.47 -7.22 2.36
N GLU A 47 -10.99 -7.47 1.15
CA GLU A 47 -11.43 -8.59 0.31
C GLU A 47 -11.22 -9.94 1.00
N LEU A 48 -10.06 -10.13 1.66
CA LEU A 48 -9.75 -11.34 2.42
C LEU A 48 -10.69 -11.54 3.61
N GLU A 49 -11.01 -10.47 4.36
CA GLU A 49 -11.94 -10.57 5.49
C GLU A 49 -13.34 -10.97 5.02
N ALA A 50 -13.85 -10.28 4.00
CA ALA A 50 -15.16 -10.59 3.42
C ALA A 50 -15.25 -12.04 2.92
N HIS A 51 -14.18 -12.55 2.30
CA HIS A 51 -14.13 -13.93 1.83
C HIS A 51 -14.17 -14.95 2.98
N ILE A 52 -13.41 -14.72 4.07
CA ILE A 52 -13.40 -15.61 5.24
C ILE A 52 -14.76 -15.59 5.95
N GLU A 53 -15.44 -14.45 6.00
CA GLU A 53 -16.78 -14.33 6.57
C GLU A 53 -17.86 -15.07 5.75
N ASP A 54 -17.69 -15.15 4.41
CA ASP A 54 -18.67 -15.75 3.48
C ASP A 54 -18.52 -17.28 3.31
N GLU A 55 -17.30 -17.85 3.42
CA GLU A 55 -17.03 -19.25 3.03
C GLU A 55 -17.71 -20.32 3.90
N GLY A 56 -18.27 -20.01 5.07
CA GLY A 56 -19.03 -20.94 5.93
C GLY A 56 -18.21 -22.08 6.56
N ASP A 57 -17.12 -22.49 5.92
CA ASP A 57 -16.12 -23.44 6.40
C ASP A 57 -15.06 -22.75 7.25
N ALA A 58 -14.47 -23.49 8.19
CA ALA A 58 -13.44 -22.95 9.08
C ALA A 58 -12.12 -22.69 8.32
N ASN A 59 -11.94 -21.45 7.85
CA ASN A 59 -10.73 -20.98 7.18
C ASN A 59 -9.96 -19.97 8.07
N ARG A 60 -8.61 -20.01 8.05
CA ARG A 60 -7.77 -19.14 8.88
C ARG A 60 -6.64 -18.50 8.07
N LYS A 61 -6.39 -17.22 8.31
CA LYS A 61 -5.30 -16.45 7.70
C LYS A 61 -3.93 -17.12 7.92
N ASN A 62 -3.15 -17.24 6.84
CA ASN A 62 -1.83 -17.87 6.82
C ASN A 62 -0.68 -16.88 6.56
N GLY A 63 -0.73 -15.72 7.21
CA GLY A 63 0.30 -14.68 7.07
C GLY A 63 0.14 -13.83 5.80
N LYS A 64 1.19 -13.05 5.48
CA LYS A 64 1.26 -12.16 4.30
C LYS A 64 2.47 -12.52 3.44
N GLY A 65 2.29 -12.55 2.12
CA GLY A 65 3.37 -12.67 1.14
C GLY A 65 3.76 -11.30 0.58
N ARG A 66 4.97 -11.17 0.03
CA ARG A 66 5.43 -9.96 -0.68
C ARG A 66 5.38 -10.22 -2.19
N LYS A 67 4.87 -9.27 -2.97
CA LYS A 67 4.84 -9.32 -4.42
C LYS A 67 5.22 -7.98 -5.02
N GLN A 68 6.11 -8.02 -6.01
CA GLN A 68 6.37 -6.87 -6.84
C GLN A 68 5.43 -6.88 -8.05
N VAL A 69 4.59 -5.85 -8.17
CA VAL A 69 3.58 -5.73 -9.23
C VAL A 69 4.02 -4.65 -10.22
N LYS A 70 3.96 -4.97 -11.51
CA LYS A 70 4.17 -3.99 -12.59
C LYS A 70 2.85 -3.28 -12.87
N THR A 71 2.84 -1.96 -12.72
CA THR A 71 1.71 -1.09 -13.05
C THR A 71 2.08 -0.19 -14.24
N ALA A 72 1.10 0.50 -14.83
CA ALA A 72 1.33 1.43 -15.93
C ALA A 72 2.26 2.60 -15.56
N ILE A 73 2.40 2.88 -14.27
CA ILE A 73 3.16 4.00 -13.69
C ILE A 73 4.47 3.53 -13.04
N GLY A 74 4.79 2.23 -13.10
CA GLY A 74 6.03 1.64 -12.56
C GLY A 74 5.79 0.41 -11.68
N SER A 75 6.86 -0.12 -11.12
CA SER A 75 6.79 -1.27 -10.20
C SER A 75 6.44 -0.81 -8.79
N VAL A 76 5.51 -1.51 -8.14
CA VAL A 76 5.10 -1.27 -6.75
C VAL A 76 5.26 -2.57 -5.96
N ASP A 77 5.83 -2.47 -4.77
CA ASP A 77 5.94 -3.59 -3.84
C ASP A 77 4.74 -3.59 -2.89
N ILE A 78 3.94 -4.66 -2.97
CA ILE A 78 2.83 -4.96 -2.06
C ILE A 78 3.07 -6.26 -1.29
#